data_AF-A0A2E7CQ11-F1
#
_entry.id   AF-A0A2E7CQ11-F1
#
_cell.length_a   1.000
_cell.length_b   1.000
_cell.length_c   1.000
_cell.angle_alpha   90.00
_cell.angle_beta   90.00
_cell.angle_gamma   90.00
#
_symmetry.space_group_name_H-M   'P 1'
#
loop_
_entity.id
_entity.type
_entity.pdbx_description
1 polymer ?
#
loop_
_entity_poly.entity_id
_entity_poly.type
_entity_poly.pdbx_seq_one_letter_code
_entity_poly.pdbx_strand_id
1 'polypeptide(L)'
;MIILLQMAFAAPLQMTQQGRLLDANQTPIEGAHILNFKLYDDISAGNMLWEDEAFVYFVNGYYSTVLGADEIGNPLDESVLSTEPLYLELKLNLDPPFSPRMPLYSVPYAQMTNTAKNVKGGDVDVLGVSINGALVIDSSGAWVGPTPEIGWNDVDNIPQDLLDGDDDTQLSEETVETMVTNDPIDLATGSQSGSSPILTESSNLEWGKLVNVPQDLQDGDAEGIDLMCAEGEMLLVESGAWTCKSFSDSFDIDQDGVLVWADCDDSNADIPALDADCDGILTADDCNDADSSSTTLSEDGDCDGVVTADDCDDTDSSSTTLSEDGDCDGIVTALDCDDNNANAVVGTGTSAGCAAASCLDILDDGYSSGDGAYWLTHDGVDYQAYCDMTTDGGGWTLVGKVEALEHNADSGVLDGHDSERWLNKNYLGNISGLSSENALGRSYEAVSFTDFMLMGLSDTNDKLAWRMGQNFDSLYSVFSTSTTYKTTDLLLGDFTTLDWKSSCGTGSGPNSTGPHFYGFNIYADSADESGSLVNGFSGGWCAALAGWGRDNSSSDYTGGGLGASCQGRGHQMGRHYWGYGDGCTLSEWQNGGSYDSFNAHAFFVR
;
A
#
# COMPACT_ATOMS: atom_id res chain seq x y z
N MET A 1 -0.37 -27.39 3.12
CA MET A 1 -1.14 -26.66 2.08
C MET A 1 -2.16 -25.82 2.83
N ILE A 2 -1.70 -24.69 3.35
CA ILE A 2 -2.47 -23.74 4.13
C ILE A 2 -3.03 -22.75 3.12
N ILE A 3 -4.36 -22.63 3.10
CA ILE A 3 -5.08 -21.71 2.21
C ILE A 3 -4.99 -20.34 2.89
N LEU A 4 -4.07 -19.48 2.46
CA LEU A 4 -4.08 -18.06 2.83
C LEU A 4 -5.39 -17.45 2.32
N LEU A 5 -6.30 -17.12 3.23
CA LEU A 5 -7.43 -16.26 2.93
C LEU A 5 -6.92 -14.82 2.89
N GLN A 6 -6.64 -14.32 1.69
CA GLN A 6 -6.49 -12.87 1.50
C GLN A 6 -7.81 -12.20 1.89
N MET A 7 -7.78 -11.34 2.92
CA MET A 7 -8.88 -10.41 3.12
C MET A 7 -8.76 -9.29 2.09
N ALA A 8 -9.50 -9.43 1.00
CA ALA A 8 -9.68 -8.34 0.05
C ALA A 8 -10.53 -7.24 0.72
N PHE A 9 -9.93 -6.09 1.00
CA PHE A 9 -10.69 -4.89 1.34
C PHE A 9 -11.41 -4.40 0.09
N ALA A 10 -12.69 -4.76 -0.02
CA ALA A 10 -13.57 -4.26 -1.07
C ALA A 10 -13.72 -2.74 -0.93
N ALA A 11 -13.78 -2.02 -2.06
CA ALA A 11 -14.14 -0.62 -2.04
C ALA A 11 -15.49 -0.46 -1.29
N PRO A 12 -15.62 0.52 -0.36
CA PRO A 12 -16.83 0.67 0.41
C PRO A 12 -18.02 0.87 -0.53
N LEU A 13 -19.06 0.06 -0.37
CA LEU A 13 -20.26 0.08 -1.21
C LEU A 13 -21.20 1.24 -0.84
N GLN A 14 -20.61 2.40 -0.53
CA GLN A 14 -21.31 3.62 -0.18
C GLN A 14 -21.36 4.55 -1.39
N MET A 15 -22.43 5.34 -1.53
CA MET A 15 -22.52 6.35 -2.60
C MET A 15 -22.88 7.72 -2.06
N THR A 16 -22.12 8.73 -2.46
CA THR A 16 -22.49 10.12 -2.18
C THR A 16 -23.70 10.51 -3.02
N GLN A 17 -24.65 11.18 -2.38
CA GLN A 17 -25.84 11.69 -3.02
C GLN A 17 -25.97 13.17 -2.65
N GLN A 18 -26.18 14.00 -3.67
CA GLN A 18 -26.44 15.42 -3.49
C GLN A 18 -27.54 15.88 -4.43
N GLY A 19 -28.23 16.94 -4.05
CA GLY A 19 -29.27 17.51 -4.89
C GLY A 19 -29.68 18.89 -4.45
N ARG A 20 -30.52 19.53 -5.27
CA ARG A 20 -31.18 20.78 -4.94
C ARG A 20 -32.70 20.64 -5.05
N LEU A 21 -33.42 20.92 -3.98
CA LEU A 21 -34.89 20.91 -3.96
C LEU A 21 -35.45 22.32 -3.79
N LEU A 22 -36.44 22.63 -4.61
CA LEU A 22 -37.22 23.86 -4.56
C LEU A 22 -38.70 23.49 -4.35
N ASP A 23 -39.45 24.37 -3.68
CA ASP A 23 -40.89 24.23 -3.58
C ASP A 23 -41.60 24.58 -4.90
N ALA A 24 -42.93 24.44 -4.92
CA ALA A 24 -43.75 24.74 -6.09
C ALA A 24 -43.68 26.20 -6.57
N ASN A 25 -43.22 27.13 -5.72
CA ASN A 25 -43.01 28.53 -6.04
C ASN A 25 -41.56 28.83 -6.45
N GLN A 26 -40.71 27.82 -6.64
CA GLN A 26 -39.27 27.92 -6.91
C GLN A 26 -38.47 28.51 -5.73
N THR A 27 -39.02 28.45 -4.51
CA THR A 27 -38.31 28.86 -3.30
C THR A 27 -37.47 27.69 -2.80
N PRO A 28 -36.18 27.89 -2.48
CA PRO A 28 -35.35 26.81 -1.96
C PRO A 28 -35.88 26.28 -0.63
N ILE A 29 -35.83 24.95 -0.47
CA ILE A 29 -36.08 24.29 0.82
C ILE A 29 -34.91 24.63 1.77
N GLU A 30 -35.20 24.82 3.06
CA GLU A 30 -34.22 25.26 4.05
C GLU A 30 -34.37 24.50 5.36
N GLY A 31 -33.26 24.25 6.05
CA GLY A 31 -33.25 23.61 7.36
C GLY A 31 -33.34 22.09 7.30
N ALA A 32 -33.63 21.48 8.44
CA ALA A 32 -33.55 20.04 8.60
C ALA A 32 -34.81 19.32 8.11
N HIS A 33 -34.62 18.29 7.29
CA HIS A 33 -35.67 17.49 6.69
C HIS A 33 -35.28 16.02 6.59
N ILE A 34 -36.29 15.16 6.47
CA ILE A 34 -36.08 13.74 6.22
C ILE A 34 -36.20 13.48 4.73
N LEU A 35 -35.20 12.82 4.16
CA LEU A 35 -35.24 12.27 2.80
C LEU A 35 -35.27 10.75 2.88
N ASN A 36 -36.20 10.15 2.16
CA ASN A 36 -36.25 8.71 1.92
C ASN A 36 -35.69 8.45 0.51
N PHE A 37 -34.76 7.51 0.42
CA PHE A 37 -34.09 7.08 -0.80
C PHE A 37 -34.50 5.64 -1.09
N LYS A 38 -34.85 5.33 -2.34
CA LYS A 38 -35.10 3.95 -2.77
C LYS A 38 -34.48 3.68 -4.12
N LEU A 39 -33.88 2.51 -4.29
CA LEU A 39 -33.32 2.05 -5.55
C LEU A 39 -34.25 1.05 -6.23
N TYR A 40 -34.42 1.19 -7.53
CA TYR A 40 -35.32 0.38 -8.37
C TYR A 40 -34.66 -0.03 -9.68
N ASP A 41 -35.11 -1.14 -10.26
CA ASP A 41 -34.70 -1.68 -11.57
C ASP A 41 -35.43 -1.06 -12.78
N ASP A 42 -36.42 -0.17 -12.55
CA ASP A 42 -37.16 0.52 -13.61
C ASP A 42 -37.55 1.97 -13.20
N ILE A 43 -37.69 2.83 -14.21
CA ILE A 43 -37.94 4.27 -14.06
C ILE A 43 -39.31 4.62 -13.43
N SER A 44 -40.29 3.71 -13.52
CA SER A 44 -41.67 3.97 -13.10
C SER A 44 -42.43 2.74 -12.56
N ALA A 45 -42.06 1.55 -13.03
CA ALA A 45 -42.49 0.25 -12.52
C ALA A 45 -41.30 -0.42 -11.81
N GLY A 46 -41.30 -1.73 -11.61
CA GLY A 46 -40.11 -2.45 -11.12
C GLY A 46 -40.08 -2.77 -9.63
N ASN A 47 -39.06 -3.54 -9.24
CA ASN A 47 -38.84 -4.03 -7.88
C ASN A 47 -37.99 -3.03 -7.10
N MET A 48 -38.35 -2.82 -5.84
CA MET A 48 -37.48 -2.08 -4.91
C MET A 48 -36.33 -2.99 -4.53
N LEU A 49 -35.11 -2.52 -4.75
CA LEU A 49 -33.87 -3.25 -4.50
C LEU A 49 -33.26 -2.89 -3.15
N TRP A 50 -33.37 -1.62 -2.76
CA TRP A 50 -32.82 -1.10 -1.51
C TRP A 50 -33.55 0.18 -1.08
N GLU A 51 -33.62 0.45 0.23
CA GLU A 51 -34.19 1.68 0.78
C GLU A 51 -33.40 2.21 1.97
N ASP A 52 -33.39 3.52 2.14
CA ASP A 52 -32.73 4.19 3.25
C ASP A 52 -33.40 5.52 3.60
N GLU A 53 -33.23 5.95 4.85
CA GLU A 53 -33.78 7.19 5.38
C GLU A 53 -32.68 8.04 6.00
N ALA A 54 -32.46 9.23 5.45
CA ALA A 54 -31.46 10.16 5.96
C ALA A 54 -32.09 11.44 6.48
N PHE A 55 -31.59 11.91 7.61
CA PHE A 55 -31.86 13.25 8.13
C PHE A 55 -30.84 14.22 7.55
N VAL A 56 -31.29 15.11 6.66
CA VAL A 56 -30.41 16.03 5.92
C VAL A 56 -30.72 17.50 6.24
N TYR A 57 -29.72 18.35 6.17
CA TYR A 57 -29.87 19.79 6.38
C TYR A 57 -29.74 20.53 5.04
N PHE A 58 -30.78 21.28 4.67
CA PHE A 58 -30.81 22.06 3.45
C PHE A 58 -30.27 23.48 3.67
N VAL A 59 -29.42 23.93 2.74
CA VAL A 59 -28.94 25.32 2.65
C VAL A 59 -29.16 25.82 1.23
N ASN A 60 -30.00 26.85 1.06
CA ASN A 60 -30.38 27.37 -0.27
C ASN A 60 -30.92 26.28 -1.22
N GLY A 61 -31.64 25.31 -0.66
CA GLY A 61 -32.21 24.16 -1.35
C GLY A 61 -31.23 23.03 -1.60
N TYR A 62 -29.93 23.18 -1.31
CA TYR A 62 -28.93 22.14 -1.51
C TYR A 62 -28.81 21.22 -0.30
N TYR A 63 -28.59 19.94 -0.54
CA TYR A 63 -28.24 18.94 0.46
C TYR A 63 -27.18 17.98 -0.07
N SER A 64 -26.49 17.30 0.84
CA SER A 64 -25.57 16.20 0.56
C SER A 64 -25.70 15.15 1.67
N THR A 65 -25.62 13.87 1.30
CA THR A 65 -25.64 12.72 2.21
C THR A 65 -24.85 11.57 1.60
N VAL A 66 -24.56 10.55 2.40
CA VAL A 66 -24.00 9.27 1.94
C VAL A 66 -25.07 8.20 2.10
N LEU A 67 -25.30 7.41 1.06
CA LEU A 67 -26.21 6.25 1.07
C LEU A 67 -25.41 4.98 1.35
N GLY A 68 -25.97 4.08 2.16
CA GLY A 68 -25.27 2.86 2.59
C GLY A 68 -24.28 3.07 3.72
N ALA A 69 -24.33 4.22 4.42
CA ALA A 69 -23.43 4.52 5.53
C ALA A 69 -23.63 3.62 6.76
N ASP A 70 -24.82 3.01 6.91
CA ASP A 70 -25.07 1.96 7.91
C ASP A 70 -24.73 0.59 7.34
N GLU A 71 -23.44 0.26 7.34
CA GLU A 71 -22.90 -0.98 6.73
C GLU A 71 -23.31 -2.27 7.46
N ILE A 72 -23.84 -2.17 8.68
CA ILE A 72 -24.21 -3.33 9.50
C ILE A 72 -25.72 -3.53 9.48
N GLY A 73 -26.50 -2.46 9.64
CA GLY A 73 -27.95 -2.50 9.76
C GLY A 73 -28.70 -2.41 8.42
N ASN A 74 -28.13 -1.74 7.42
CA ASN A 74 -28.74 -1.53 6.11
C ASN A 74 -27.68 -1.32 5.01
N PRO A 75 -26.76 -2.30 4.80
CA PRO A 75 -25.72 -2.18 3.80
C PRO A 75 -26.31 -1.98 2.39
N LEU A 76 -25.61 -1.21 1.58
CA LEU A 76 -25.89 -1.11 0.15
C LEU A 76 -25.04 -2.18 -0.57
N ASP A 77 -25.67 -3.28 -0.98
CA ASP A 77 -24.95 -4.43 -1.50
C ASP A 77 -24.46 -4.28 -2.96
N GLU A 78 -23.38 -4.98 -3.30
CA GLU A 78 -22.84 -5.06 -4.67
C GLU A 78 -23.89 -5.58 -5.66
N SER A 79 -24.74 -6.51 -5.23
CA SER A 79 -25.83 -7.05 -6.07
C SER A 79 -26.85 -5.99 -6.50
N VAL A 80 -27.04 -4.94 -5.68
CA VAL A 80 -27.89 -3.80 -6.02
C VAL A 80 -27.17 -2.89 -7.01
N LEU A 81 -25.91 -2.56 -6.76
CA LEU A 81 -25.10 -1.65 -7.59
C LEU A 81 -24.73 -2.23 -8.96
N SER A 82 -24.68 -3.55 -9.09
CA SER A 82 -24.45 -4.28 -10.35
C SER A 82 -25.71 -4.47 -11.20
N THR A 83 -26.88 -4.06 -10.71
CA THR A 83 -28.13 -4.11 -11.48
C THR A 83 -28.18 -2.97 -12.49
N GLU A 84 -28.23 -3.28 -13.78
CA GLU A 84 -28.42 -2.29 -14.84
C GLU A 84 -29.75 -2.52 -15.60
N PRO A 85 -30.62 -1.50 -15.74
CA PRO A 85 -30.50 -0.13 -15.24
C PRO A 85 -30.89 0.04 -13.76
N LEU A 86 -30.34 1.07 -13.10
CA LEU A 86 -30.64 1.43 -11.71
C LEU A 86 -31.24 2.85 -11.62
N TYR A 87 -32.28 3.01 -10.81
CA TYR A 87 -33.00 4.29 -10.64
C TYR A 87 -33.19 4.65 -9.17
N LEU A 88 -32.96 5.92 -8.83
CA LEU A 88 -33.19 6.51 -7.52
C LEU A 88 -34.55 7.21 -7.44
N GLU A 89 -35.39 6.75 -6.51
CA GLU A 89 -36.59 7.43 -6.06
C GLU A 89 -36.28 8.25 -4.79
N LEU A 90 -36.74 9.50 -4.78
CA LEU A 90 -36.63 10.39 -3.63
C LEU A 90 -38.01 10.71 -3.09
N LYS A 91 -38.10 10.88 -1.78
CA LYS A 91 -39.30 11.40 -1.12
C LYS A 91 -38.90 12.32 0.03
N LEU A 92 -39.51 13.51 0.08
CA LEU A 92 -39.26 14.53 1.09
C LEU A 92 -40.34 14.47 2.18
N ASN A 93 -39.94 14.21 3.43
CA ASN A 93 -40.83 14.11 4.58
C ASN A 93 -42.06 13.21 4.30
N LEU A 94 -43.27 13.78 4.37
CA LEU A 94 -44.53 13.08 4.15
C LEU A 94 -45.14 13.32 2.76
N ASP A 95 -44.43 14.01 1.87
CA ASP A 95 -44.92 14.28 0.52
C ASP A 95 -44.92 13.00 -0.34
N PRO A 96 -45.68 12.96 -1.45
CA PRO A 96 -45.56 11.89 -2.43
C PRO A 96 -44.13 11.78 -3.00
N PRO A 97 -43.65 10.58 -3.36
CA PRO A 97 -42.35 10.42 -4.01
C PRO A 97 -42.24 11.24 -5.30
N PHE A 98 -41.04 11.74 -5.58
CA PHE A 98 -40.73 12.43 -6.83
C PHE A 98 -40.80 11.46 -8.01
N SER A 99 -41.37 11.92 -9.12
CA SER A 99 -41.54 11.14 -10.35
C SER A 99 -41.22 12.00 -11.58
N PRO A 100 -40.54 11.46 -12.61
CA PRO A 100 -40.00 10.09 -12.70
C PRO A 100 -38.78 9.88 -11.79
N ARG A 101 -38.40 8.62 -11.56
CA ARG A 101 -37.17 8.30 -10.83
C ARG A 101 -35.94 8.76 -11.61
N MET A 102 -34.86 9.06 -10.91
CA MET A 102 -33.62 9.53 -11.52
C MET A 102 -32.73 8.35 -11.89
N PRO A 103 -32.28 8.20 -13.15
CA PRO A 103 -31.32 7.15 -13.50
C PRO A 103 -29.97 7.40 -12.82
N LEU A 104 -29.34 6.33 -12.33
CA LEU A 104 -27.94 6.37 -11.90
C LEU A 104 -27.02 5.98 -13.05
N TYR A 105 -25.91 6.69 -13.18
CA TYR A 105 -24.90 6.48 -14.22
C TYR A 105 -23.53 6.32 -13.58
N SER A 106 -22.65 5.57 -14.23
CA SER A 106 -21.25 5.44 -13.82
C SER A 106 -20.52 6.78 -13.90
N VAL A 107 -19.66 7.07 -12.92
CA VAL A 107 -18.75 8.22 -12.97
C VAL A 107 -17.60 7.97 -13.97
N PRO A 108 -16.99 9.01 -14.56
CA PRO A 108 -15.97 8.86 -15.61
C PRO A 108 -14.77 7.98 -15.22
N TYR A 109 -14.29 8.10 -13.97
CA TYR A 109 -13.19 7.26 -13.48
C TYR A 109 -13.59 5.78 -13.35
N ALA A 110 -14.83 5.49 -12.95
CA ALA A 110 -15.35 4.13 -12.92
C ALA A 110 -15.49 3.52 -14.31
N GLN A 111 -15.65 4.32 -15.38
CA GLN A 111 -15.67 3.78 -16.75
C GLN A 111 -14.30 3.29 -17.23
N MET A 112 -13.20 3.74 -16.60
CA MET A 112 -11.85 3.33 -16.99
C MET A 112 -11.52 1.89 -16.57
N THR A 113 -12.28 1.29 -15.64
CA THR A 113 -12.12 -0.12 -15.23
C THR A 113 -12.41 -1.10 -16.36
N ASN A 114 -13.27 -0.74 -17.33
CA ASN A 114 -13.51 -1.52 -18.55
C ASN A 114 -12.25 -1.69 -19.44
N THR A 115 -11.21 -0.90 -19.20
CA THR A 115 -9.93 -0.95 -19.92
C THR A 115 -8.75 -0.95 -18.95
N ALA A 116 -8.83 -1.75 -17.89
CA ALA A 116 -7.71 -1.92 -16.96
C ALA A 116 -6.44 -2.32 -17.74
N LYS A 117 -5.39 -1.50 -17.63
CA LYS A 117 -4.09 -1.75 -18.29
C LYS A 117 -3.16 -2.60 -17.44
N ASN A 118 -3.31 -2.54 -16.12
CA ASN A 118 -2.52 -3.27 -15.14
C ASN A 118 -3.45 -3.74 -14.01
N VAL A 119 -3.14 -4.90 -13.44
CA VAL A 119 -3.70 -5.40 -12.18
C VAL A 119 -2.51 -5.57 -11.24
N LYS A 120 -2.54 -4.98 -10.04
CA LYS A 120 -1.44 -5.03 -9.05
C LYS A 120 -2.02 -5.44 -7.70
N GLY A 121 -1.62 -6.60 -7.19
CA GLY A 121 -2.10 -7.17 -5.92
C GLY A 121 -3.42 -7.94 -6.05
N GLY A 122 -3.67 -8.84 -5.09
CA GLY A 122 -4.91 -9.62 -4.95
C GLY A 122 -5.04 -10.84 -5.87
N ASP A 123 -5.99 -11.71 -5.54
CA ASP A 123 -6.46 -12.79 -6.42
C ASP A 123 -7.27 -12.22 -7.60
N VAL A 124 -7.04 -12.78 -8.79
CA VAL A 124 -7.71 -12.35 -10.03
C VAL A 124 -8.65 -13.46 -10.51
N ASP A 125 -9.95 -13.31 -10.22
CA ASP A 125 -10.98 -14.21 -10.74
C ASP A 125 -11.38 -13.79 -12.17
N VAL A 126 -10.90 -14.55 -13.15
CA VAL A 126 -11.12 -14.28 -14.57
C VAL A 126 -11.56 -15.55 -15.29
N LEU A 127 -12.47 -15.39 -16.25
CA LEU A 127 -12.92 -16.46 -17.13
C LEU A 127 -11.82 -17.00 -18.06
N GLY A 128 -10.67 -16.33 -18.14
CA GLY A 128 -9.50 -16.79 -18.87
C GLY A 128 -8.45 -15.69 -19.05
N VAL A 129 -7.19 -16.10 -19.20
CA VAL A 129 -6.05 -15.20 -19.43
C VAL A 129 -5.58 -15.37 -20.87
N SER A 130 -5.46 -14.26 -21.61
CA SER A 130 -4.93 -14.27 -22.98
C SER A 130 -3.75 -13.31 -23.12
N ILE A 131 -2.65 -13.78 -23.72
CA ILE A 131 -1.46 -12.97 -23.99
C ILE A 131 -1.34 -12.81 -25.51
N ASN A 132 -1.34 -11.56 -26.00
CA ASN A 132 -1.30 -11.25 -27.43
C ASN A 132 -2.40 -11.96 -28.26
N GLY A 133 -3.57 -12.18 -27.66
CA GLY A 133 -4.70 -12.85 -28.28
C GLY A 133 -4.65 -14.38 -28.29
N ALA A 134 -3.61 -14.99 -27.69
CA ALA A 134 -3.56 -16.44 -27.45
C ALA A 134 -4.01 -16.74 -26.02
N LEU A 135 -4.99 -17.63 -25.86
CA LEU A 135 -5.46 -18.11 -24.55
C LEU A 135 -4.32 -18.92 -23.89
N VAL A 136 -3.95 -18.56 -22.67
CA VAL A 136 -2.92 -19.24 -21.87
C VAL A 136 -3.50 -19.98 -20.68
N ILE A 137 -4.59 -19.47 -20.09
CA ILE A 137 -5.37 -20.11 -19.03
C ILE A 137 -6.84 -20.07 -19.44
N ASP A 138 -7.51 -21.22 -19.45
CA ASP A 138 -8.93 -21.31 -19.79
C ASP A 138 -9.86 -21.14 -18.58
N SER A 139 -11.18 -21.14 -18.81
CA SER A 139 -12.20 -20.95 -17.77
C SER A 139 -12.28 -22.09 -16.74
N SER A 140 -11.53 -23.17 -16.93
CA SER A 140 -11.41 -24.26 -15.96
C SER A 140 -10.15 -24.14 -15.10
N GLY A 141 -9.33 -23.09 -15.31
CA GLY A 141 -8.05 -22.88 -14.64
C GLY A 141 -6.91 -23.69 -15.26
N ALA A 142 -7.12 -24.37 -16.38
CA ALA A 142 -6.09 -25.19 -17.01
C ALA A 142 -5.14 -24.33 -17.84
N TRP A 143 -3.83 -24.59 -17.73
CA TRP A 143 -2.84 -24.04 -18.65
C TRP A 143 -3.04 -24.64 -20.04
N VAL A 144 -3.42 -23.81 -21.00
CA VAL A 144 -3.61 -24.15 -22.43
C VAL A 144 -2.62 -23.43 -23.34
N GLY A 145 -1.75 -22.60 -22.76
CA GLY A 145 -0.67 -21.91 -23.44
C GLY A 145 0.48 -22.84 -23.87
N PRO A 146 1.49 -22.31 -24.57
CA PRO A 146 2.72 -23.05 -24.87
C PRO A 146 3.32 -23.64 -23.60
N THR A 147 3.77 -24.89 -23.63
CA THR A 147 4.45 -25.52 -22.48
C THR A 147 5.73 -24.73 -22.18
N PRO A 148 5.93 -24.27 -20.93
CA PRO A 148 7.19 -23.67 -20.53
C PRO A 148 8.33 -24.68 -20.71
N GLU A 149 9.41 -24.30 -21.39
CA GLU A 149 10.65 -25.07 -21.35
C GLU A 149 11.30 -24.84 -19.98
N ILE A 150 11.16 -25.81 -19.08
CA ILE A 150 11.88 -25.80 -17.80
C ILE A 150 13.21 -26.51 -18.03
N GLY A 151 14.33 -25.80 -17.90
CA GLY A 151 15.66 -26.40 -17.91
C GLY A 151 15.97 -27.05 -16.56
N TRP A 152 16.85 -28.05 -16.54
CA TRP A 152 17.31 -28.70 -15.30
C TRP A 152 17.92 -27.72 -14.28
N ASN A 153 18.38 -26.55 -14.73
CA ASN A 153 18.94 -25.50 -13.87
C ASN A 153 17.86 -24.61 -13.21
N ASP A 154 16.60 -24.75 -13.62
CA ASP A 154 15.49 -23.93 -13.12
C ASP A 154 14.71 -24.63 -11.98
N VAL A 155 15.19 -25.81 -11.55
CA VAL A 155 14.62 -26.57 -10.42
C VAL A 155 15.47 -26.28 -9.18
N ASP A 156 14.89 -25.57 -8.22
CA ASP A 156 15.52 -25.31 -6.92
C ASP A 156 15.30 -26.48 -5.94
N ASN A 157 16.14 -26.56 -4.90
CA ASN A 157 16.09 -27.59 -3.85
C ASN A 157 16.21 -29.03 -4.37
N ILE A 158 16.93 -29.24 -5.48
CA ILE A 158 17.30 -30.59 -5.92
C ILE A 158 18.12 -31.23 -4.79
N PRO A 159 17.66 -32.37 -4.22
CA PRO A 159 18.45 -33.13 -3.27
C PRO A 159 19.84 -33.37 -3.82
N GLN A 160 20.86 -33.28 -2.97
CA GLN A 160 22.26 -33.31 -3.41
C GLN A 160 22.61 -34.57 -4.23
N ASP A 161 21.88 -35.65 -3.98
CA ASP A 161 21.92 -36.96 -4.64
C ASP A 161 21.31 -37.00 -6.06
N LEU A 162 20.66 -35.92 -6.50
CA LEU A 162 20.01 -35.79 -7.80
C LEU A 162 20.62 -34.68 -8.66
N LEU A 163 21.67 -34.01 -8.15
CA LEU A 163 22.36 -32.91 -8.83
C LEU A 163 23.15 -33.35 -10.08
N ASP A 164 23.41 -34.64 -10.22
CA ASP A 164 24.12 -35.20 -11.37
C ASP A 164 23.20 -35.59 -12.54
N GLY A 165 21.88 -35.45 -12.35
CA GLY A 165 20.89 -35.78 -13.36
C GLY A 165 20.43 -37.24 -13.36
N ASP A 166 20.63 -37.98 -12.26
CA ASP A 166 20.18 -39.37 -11.96
C ASP A 166 21.05 -40.54 -12.46
N ASP A 167 22.34 -40.28 -12.72
CA ASP A 167 23.29 -41.20 -13.34
C ASP A 167 23.85 -42.29 -12.37
N ASP A 168 23.36 -42.40 -11.13
CA ASP A 168 23.90 -43.28 -10.08
C ASP A 168 22.89 -44.17 -9.32
N THR A 169 21.61 -44.20 -9.70
CA THR A 169 20.58 -44.99 -8.97
C THR A 169 20.57 -46.52 -9.23
N GLN A 170 21.64 -47.11 -9.77
CA GLN A 170 21.77 -48.57 -9.89
C GLN A 170 23.07 -49.09 -9.28
N LEU A 171 22.93 -49.83 -8.16
CA LEU A 171 24.03 -50.61 -7.59
C LEU A 171 24.56 -51.61 -8.63
N SER A 172 25.88 -51.69 -8.78
CA SER A 172 26.51 -52.76 -9.55
C SER A 172 26.31 -54.11 -8.84
N GLU A 173 26.29 -55.21 -9.61
CA GLU A 173 26.18 -56.58 -9.09
C GLU A 173 27.18 -56.84 -7.95
N GLU A 174 28.42 -56.36 -8.10
CA GLU A 174 29.51 -56.47 -7.12
C GLU A 174 29.22 -55.68 -5.82
N THR A 175 28.51 -54.55 -5.91
CA THR A 175 28.16 -53.75 -4.72
C THR A 175 27.04 -54.42 -3.92
N VAL A 176 26.05 -55.01 -4.59
CA VAL A 176 24.95 -55.76 -3.95
C VAL A 176 25.47 -56.97 -3.18
N GLU A 177 26.48 -57.67 -3.70
CA GLU A 177 27.07 -58.84 -3.04
C GLU A 177 27.79 -58.49 -1.72
N THR A 178 28.25 -57.25 -1.55
CA THR A 178 28.95 -56.80 -0.33
C THR A 178 28.02 -56.28 0.78
N MET A 179 26.77 -55.94 0.46
CA MET A 179 25.79 -55.38 1.40
C MET A 179 25.06 -56.44 2.25
N VAL A 180 25.22 -57.72 1.92
CA VAL A 180 24.66 -58.87 2.66
C VAL A 180 25.53 -59.18 3.89
N THR A 181 25.57 -58.28 4.89
CA THR A 181 26.26 -58.57 6.15
C THR A 181 25.57 -58.04 7.42
N ASN A 182 24.44 -57.33 7.32
CA ASN A 182 23.92 -56.60 8.48
C ASN A 182 22.40 -56.63 8.69
N ASP A 183 21.74 -57.77 8.47
CA ASP A 183 20.43 -58.15 9.08
C ASP A 183 20.00 -59.58 8.64
N PRO A 184 18.97 -60.20 9.26
CA PRO A 184 18.43 -61.49 8.83
C PRO A 184 17.95 -61.46 7.38
N ILE A 185 18.42 -62.39 6.55
CA ILE A 185 18.05 -62.51 5.13
C ILE A 185 17.10 -63.68 4.94
N ASP A 186 15.95 -63.41 4.33
CA ASP A 186 15.04 -64.45 3.89
C ASP A 186 15.63 -65.22 2.71
N LEU A 187 15.90 -66.51 2.95
CA LEU A 187 16.43 -67.42 1.96
C LEU A 187 15.29 -68.07 1.17
N ALA A 188 15.43 -68.12 -0.16
CA ALA A 188 14.46 -68.78 -1.02
C ALA A 188 14.34 -70.29 -0.68
N THR A 189 13.15 -70.86 -0.87
CA THR A 189 12.86 -72.28 -0.66
C THR A 189 13.86 -73.18 -1.40
N GLY A 190 14.57 -74.04 -0.66
CA GLY A 190 15.58 -74.96 -1.20
C GLY A 190 17.03 -74.52 -1.03
N SER A 191 17.28 -73.40 -0.36
CA SER A 191 18.63 -72.94 -0.03
C SER A 191 19.39 -73.96 0.84
N GLN A 192 20.67 -74.20 0.54
CA GLN A 192 21.51 -75.20 1.19
C GLN A 192 22.86 -74.59 1.61
N SER A 193 23.41 -75.02 2.74
CA SER A 193 24.78 -74.73 3.16
C SER A 193 25.60 -76.02 3.12
N GLY A 194 26.66 -76.05 2.31
CA GLY A 194 27.51 -77.23 2.18
C GLY A 194 26.76 -78.50 1.75
N SER A 195 25.79 -78.37 0.83
CA SER A 195 24.88 -79.45 0.36
C SER A 195 23.89 -79.99 1.40
N SER A 196 23.77 -79.35 2.56
CA SER A 196 22.76 -79.66 3.57
C SER A 196 21.66 -78.60 3.60
N PRO A 197 20.38 -78.97 3.78
CA PRO A 197 19.30 -78.00 3.93
C PRO A 197 19.54 -77.10 5.15
N ILE A 198 19.21 -75.81 5.01
CA ILE A 198 19.20 -74.85 6.12
C ILE A 198 17.85 -74.98 6.84
N LEU A 199 17.87 -75.16 8.16
CA LEU A 199 16.66 -75.30 8.98
C LEU A 199 16.08 -73.91 9.30
N THR A 200 14.77 -73.75 9.17
CA THR A 200 13.99 -72.54 9.52
C THR A 200 13.00 -72.83 10.65
N GLU A 201 12.31 -71.81 11.18
CA GLU A 201 11.35 -71.93 12.29
C GLU A 201 10.20 -72.93 12.04
N SER A 202 9.83 -73.15 10.79
CA SER A 202 8.82 -74.15 10.39
C SER A 202 9.40 -75.56 10.16
N SER A 203 10.69 -75.76 10.42
CA SER A 203 11.35 -77.06 10.29
C SER A 203 11.00 -77.96 11.47
N ASN A 204 10.38 -79.10 11.18
CA ASN A 204 10.00 -80.06 12.20
C ASN A 204 11.23 -80.88 12.62
N LEU A 205 11.82 -80.54 13.76
CA LEU A 205 12.96 -81.25 14.33
C LEU A 205 12.48 -82.44 15.17
N GLU A 206 12.86 -83.65 14.76
CA GLU A 206 12.68 -84.82 15.62
C GLU A 206 13.61 -84.70 16.84
N TRP A 207 13.04 -84.62 18.03
CA TRP A 207 13.76 -84.47 19.32
C TRP A 207 14.97 -85.40 19.47
N GLY A 208 14.86 -86.65 18.96
CA GLY A 208 15.94 -87.64 19.01
C GLY A 208 17.15 -87.36 18.10
N LYS A 209 17.12 -86.29 17.29
CA LYS A 209 18.24 -85.87 16.42
C LYS A 209 19.00 -84.66 16.95
N LEU A 210 18.59 -84.10 18.09
CA LEU A 210 19.32 -83.05 18.78
C LEU A 210 20.53 -83.66 19.50
N VAL A 211 21.69 -83.02 19.37
CA VAL A 211 22.93 -83.37 20.07
C VAL A 211 23.27 -82.27 21.06
N ASN A 212 23.83 -82.63 22.22
CA ASN A 212 24.16 -81.71 23.33
C ASN A 212 22.95 -81.04 24.03
N VAL A 213 21.83 -81.75 24.17
CA VAL A 213 20.70 -81.27 24.99
C VAL A 213 21.12 -81.21 26.47
N PRO A 214 21.06 -80.03 27.13
CA PRO A 214 21.34 -79.89 28.56
C PRO A 214 20.50 -80.85 29.38
N GLN A 215 21.07 -81.38 30.47
CA GLN A 215 20.46 -82.49 31.21
C GLN A 215 19.10 -82.16 31.83
N ASP A 216 18.87 -80.90 32.18
CA ASP A 216 17.60 -80.39 32.73
C ASP A 216 16.46 -80.36 31.70
N LEU A 217 16.79 -80.34 30.41
CA LEU A 217 15.81 -80.26 29.33
C LEU A 217 15.57 -81.61 28.66
N GLN A 218 16.07 -82.72 29.21
CA GLN A 218 16.05 -84.02 28.51
C GLN A 218 14.67 -84.71 28.51
N ASP A 219 13.75 -84.28 29.36
CA ASP A 219 12.37 -84.79 29.47
C ASP A 219 11.32 -83.84 28.89
N GLY A 220 11.72 -82.67 28.37
CA GLY A 220 10.84 -81.67 27.76
C GLY A 220 10.02 -80.89 28.79
N ASP A 221 10.66 -80.50 29.89
CA ASP A 221 10.08 -80.07 31.16
C ASP A 221 9.05 -78.93 31.08
N ALA A 222 7.80 -79.33 31.33
CA ALA A 222 6.74 -78.47 31.80
C ALA A 222 6.84 -78.32 33.32
N GLU A 223 7.70 -77.43 33.82
CA GLU A 223 7.66 -76.93 35.21
C GLU A 223 7.55 -75.40 35.24
N GLY A 224 6.35 -74.90 34.93
CA GLY A 224 5.95 -73.50 35.13
C GLY A 224 4.91 -73.37 36.24
N ILE A 225 4.94 -72.25 36.96
CA ILE A 225 3.99 -71.83 38.02
C ILE A 225 2.56 -72.29 37.70
N ASP A 226 1.96 -73.12 38.55
CA ASP A 226 0.59 -73.66 38.43
C ASP A 226 -0.48 -72.61 38.84
N LEU A 227 -0.29 -71.37 38.36
CA LEU A 227 -1.23 -70.26 38.53
C LEU A 227 -1.35 -69.54 37.19
N MET A 228 -2.40 -69.87 36.44
CA MET A 228 -2.78 -69.16 35.23
C MET A 228 -3.80 -68.08 35.60
N CYS A 229 -3.41 -66.82 35.44
CA CYS A 229 -4.32 -65.69 35.59
C CYS A 229 -5.27 -65.61 34.39
N ALA A 230 -6.47 -65.06 34.59
CA ALA A 230 -7.40 -64.82 33.50
C ALA A 230 -6.86 -63.76 32.53
N GLU A 231 -7.42 -63.70 31.33
CA GLU A 231 -7.11 -62.63 30.36
C GLU A 231 -7.38 -61.26 31.01
N GLY A 232 -6.34 -60.41 31.11
CA GLY A 232 -6.40 -59.10 31.79
C GLY A 232 -5.88 -59.06 33.23
N GLU A 233 -5.54 -60.22 33.81
CA GLU A 233 -4.94 -60.31 35.16
C GLU A 233 -3.40 -60.48 35.11
N MET A 234 -2.70 -59.90 36.08
CA MET A 234 -1.26 -59.99 36.25
C MET A 234 -0.88 -60.69 37.57
N LEU A 235 0.28 -61.37 37.56
CA LEU A 235 0.87 -62.03 38.73
C LEU A 235 1.53 -60.99 39.65
N LEU A 236 1.01 -60.81 40.86
CA LEU A 236 1.65 -60.04 41.93
C LEU A 236 1.97 -60.94 43.12
N VAL A 237 3.04 -60.61 43.86
CA VAL A 237 3.38 -61.27 45.12
C VAL A 237 2.87 -60.42 46.28
N GLU A 238 1.79 -60.85 46.92
CA GLU A 238 1.29 -60.23 48.15
C GLU A 238 1.54 -61.17 49.34
N SER A 239 2.15 -60.64 50.40
CA SER A 239 2.44 -61.40 51.63
C SER A 239 3.20 -62.73 51.41
N GLY A 240 4.00 -62.81 50.33
CA GLY A 240 4.82 -63.99 50.00
C GLY A 240 4.13 -65.08 49.20
N ALA A 241 2.92 -64.85 48.69
CA ALA A 241 2.20 -65.75 47.79
C ALA A 241 1.93 -65.09 46.44
N TRP A 242 2.01 -65.87 45.35
CA TRP A 242 1.58 -65.41 44.02
C TRP A 242 0.05 -65.34 43.96
N THR A 243 -0.48 -64.20 43.55
CA THR A 243 -1.90 -63.94 43.37
C THR A 243 -2.14 -63.29 42.01
N CYS A 244 -3.26 -63.63 41.36
CA CYS A 244 -3.72 -62.93 40.18
C CYS A 244 -4.55 -61.71 40.59
N LYS A 245 -4.25 -60.56 40.01
CA LYS A 245 -5.02 -59.32 40.18
C LYS A 245 -5.29 -58.70 38.82
N SER A 246 -6.44 -58.05 38.68
CA SER A 246 -6.70 -57.23 37.48
C SER A 246 -5.66 -56.12 37.38
N PHE A 247 -5.21 -55.83 36.16
CA PHE A 247 -4.34 -54.69 35.86
C PHE A 247 -5.01 -53.36 36.30
N SER A 248 -6.33 -53.25 36.14
CA SER A 248 -7.12 -52.05 36.51
C SER A 248 -7.11 -51.80 38.03
N ASP A 249 -7.38 -52.82 38.85
CA ASP A 249 -7.59 -52.68 40.29
C ASP A 249 -6.34 -52.26 41.08
N SER A 250 -5.19 -52.18 40.42
CA SER A 250 -3.91 -51.79 41.01
C SER A 250 -3.53 -50.34 40.74
N PHE A 251 -4.22 -49.66 39.81
CA PHE A 251 -3.85 -48.33 39.31
C PHE A 251 -5.05 -47.39 39.06
N ASP A 252 -6.28 -47.87 39.28
CA ASP A 252 -7.56 -47.15 39.27
C ASP A 252 -8.25 -47.44 40.63
N ILE A 253 -7.96 -46.62 41.65
CA ILE A 253 -8.34 -46.87 43.05
C ILE A 253 -9.80 -46.49 43.34
N ASP A 254 -10.32 -45.48 42.66
CA ASP A 254 -11.70 -44.99 42.78
C ASP A 254 -12.66 -45.63 41.77
N GLN A 255 -12.17 -46.46 40.85
CA GLN A 255 -12.90 -47.36 39.95
C GLN A 255 -13.76 -46.64 38.90
N ASP A 256 -13.27 -45.51 38.40
CA ASP A 256 -13.95 -44.75 37.34
C ASP A 256 -13.49 -45.17 35.92
N GLY A 257 -12.44 -45.98 35.82
CA GLY A 257 -11.85 -46.44 34.58
C GLY A 257 -10.71 -45.58 34.04
N VAL A 258 -10.31 -44.53 34.76
CA VAL A 258 -9.15 -43.68 34.49
C VAL A 258 -8.01 -44.09 35.43
N LEU A 259 -6.78 -44.07 34.91
CA LEU A 259 -5.61 -44.45 35.70
C LEU A 259 -5.00 -43.18 36.32
N VAL A 260 -4.42 -43.27 37.52
CA VAL A 260 -3.85 -42.14 38.28
C VAL A 260 -2.88 -41.21 37.53
N TRP A 261 -2.30 -41.68 36.42
CA TRP A 261 -1.37 -40.89 35.58
C TRP A 261 -2.08 -40.17 34.43
N ALA A 262 -3.41 -40.26 34.34
CA ALA A 262 -4.23 -39.63 33.30
C ALA A 262 -5.15 -38.52 33.85
N ASP A 263 -5.38 -38.46 35.16
CA ASP A 263 -6.20 -37.44 35.83
C ASP A 263 -5.56 -36.86 37.13
N CYS A 264 -4.36 -37.32 37.46
CA CYS A 264 -3.58 -36.88 38.62
C CYS A 264 -4.26 -37.07 40.00
N ASP A 265 -5.37 -37.82 40.08
CA ASP A 265 -6.13 -38.05 41.32
C ASP A 265 -6.74 -39.46 41.37
N ASP A 266 -6.13 -40.39 42.13
CA ASP A 266 -6.68 -41.76 42.31
C ASP A 266 -7.79 -41.87 43.37
N SER A 267 -8.24 -40.75 43.92
CA SER A 267 -9.11 -40.69 45.08
C SER A 267 -10.49 -40.10 44.80
N ASN A 268 -10.74 -39.65 43.57
CA ASN A 268 -11.92 -38.88 43.20
C ASN A 268 -12.44 -39.19 41.78
N ALA A 269 -13.33 -40.17 41.70
CA ALA A 269 -14.00 -40.67 40.49
C ALA A 269 -14.83 -39.64 39.69
N ASP A 270 -14.89 -38.37 40.14
CA ASP A 270 -15.58 -37.28 39.44
C ASP A 270 -14.61 -36.44 38.56
N ILE A 271 -13.30 -36.73 38.54
CA ILE A 271 -12.29 -36.01 37.74
C ILE A 271 -11.96 -36.79 36.45
N PRO A 272 -12.49 -36.39 35.29
CA PRO A 272 -12.15 -37.04 34.03
C PRO A 272 -10.72 -36.69 33.54
N ALA A 273 -10.10 -37.62 32.81
CA ALA A 273 -8.75 -37.53 32.21
C ALA A 273 -8.53 -36.34 31.27
N LEU A 274 -8.20 -35.16 31.81
CA LEU A 274 -8.05 -33.94 31.03
C LEU A 274 -6.98 -32.99 31.59
N ASP A 275 -5.96 -33.46 32.29
CA ASP A 275 -4.83 -32.65 32.78
C ASP A 275 -3.61 -33.59 32.92
N ALA A 276 -2.72 -33.64 31.92
CA ALA A 276 -1.71 -34.69 31.85
C ALA A 276 -0.38 -34.34 32.55
N ASP A 277 -0.15 -33.07 32.92
CA ASP A 277 1.01 -32.64 33.68
C ASP A 277 0.71 -32.17 35.12
N CYS A 278 -0.57 -32.17 35.50
CA CYS A 278 -1.09 -31.94 36.84
C CYS A 278 -0.89 -30.50 37.36
N ASP A 279 -0.93 -29.50 36.49
CA ASP A 279 -0.79 -28.10 36.87
C ASP A 279 -2.13 -27.39 37.17
N GLY A 280 -3.25 -28.05 36.84
CA GLY A 280 -4.62 -27.56 37.03
C GLY A 280 -5.22 -26.88 35.80
N ILE A 281 -4.53 -26.87 34.66
CA ILE A 281 -5.02 -26.48 33.34
C ILE A 281 -5.46 -27.73 32.59
N LEU A 282 -6.52 -27.61 31.79
CA LEU A 282 -6.99 -28.76 31.02
C LEU A 282 -6.07 -29.00 29.83
N THR A 283 -5.83 -30.25 29.46
CA THR A 283 -5.09 -30.67 28.25
C THR A 283 -5.52 -29.95 26.98
N ALA A 284 -6.81 -29.58 26.88
CA ALA A 284 -7.35 -28.88 25.73
C ALA A 284 -7.06 -27.37 25.72
N ASP A 285 -6.66 -26.81 26.86
CA ASP A 285 -6.37 -25.39 27.09
C ASP A 285 -4.85 -25.15 27.32
N ASP A 286 -4.03 -26.21 27.32
CA ASP A 286 -2.59 -26.19 27.58
C ASP A 286 -1.79 -26.19 26.27
N CYS A 287 -0.78 -25.33 26.19
CA CYS A 287 0.13 -25.31 25.06
C CYS A 287 1.10 -26.51 25.03
N ASN A 288 1.46 -27.04 26.19
CA ASN A 288 2.26 -28.24 26.31
C ASN A 288 1.86 -29.02 27.57
N ASP A 289 0.86 -29.88 27.39
CA ASP A 289 0.28 -30.83 28.37
C ASP A 289 1.27 -31.86 28.96
N ALA A 290 2.58 -31.69 28.73
CA ALA A 290 3.64 -32.45 29.38
C ALA A 290 4.58 -31.56 30.24
N ASP A 291 4.32 -30.27 30.33
CA ASP A 291 5.14 -29.28 31.04
C ASP A 291 4.27 -28.32 31.84
N SER A 292 4.14 -28.61 33.15
CA SER A 292 3.39 -27.83 34.15
C SER A 292 3.79 -26.34 34.32
N SER A 293 4.73 -25.86 33.51
CA SER A 293 5.15 -24.47 33.44
C SER A 293 4.88 -23.81 32.08
N SER A 294 4.18 -24.51 31.18
CA SER A 294 3.73 -23.99 29.90
C SER A 294 2.68 -22.89 30.05
N THR A 295 2.51 -22.13 28.98
CA THR A 295 1.43 -21.16 28.81
C THR A 295 0.11 -21.88 28.49
N THR A 296 -1.00 -21.17 28.64
CA THR A 296 -2.31 -21.68 28.20
C THR A 296 -2.65 -21.13 26.82
N LEU A 297 -3.51 -21.81 26.06
CA LEU A 297 -4.06 -21.32 24.78
C LEU A 297 -4.77 -19.96 24.90
N SER A 298 -5.11 -19.52 26.12
CA SER A 298 -5.70 -18.20 26.36
C SER A 298 -4.68 -17.08 26.57
N GLU A 299 -3.43 -17.46 26.86
CA GLU A 299 -2.31 -16.56 27.10
C GLU A 299 -1.28 -16.59 25.96
N ASP A 300 -1.29 -17.64 25.12
CA ASP A 300 -0.40 -17.91 23.99
C ASP A 300 -1.17 -18.82 23.02
N GLY A 301 -1.82 -18.22 22.02
CA GLY A 301 -2.87 -18.88 21.23
C GLY A 301 -2.36 -19.90 20.21
N ASP A 302 -1.09 -19.79 19.81
CA ASP A 302 -0.45 -20.71 18.87
C ASP A 302 0.71 -21.52 19.47
N CYS A 303 1.04 -21.26 20.74
CA CYS A 303 1.99 -22.01 21.56
C CYS A 303 3.44 -21.92 21.09
N ASP A 304 3.85 -20.77 20.57
CA ASP A 304 5.24 -20.52 20.15
C ASP A 304 6.12 -19.90 21.25
N GLY A 305 5.52 -19.51 22.38
CA GLY A 305 6.16 -18.90 23.53
C GLY A 305 6.09 -17.37 23.58
N VAL A 306 5.44 -16.73 22.61
CA VAL A 306 5.01 -15.33 22.64
C VAL A 306 3.59 -15.28 23.19
N VAL A 307 3.36 -14.40 24.18
CA VAL A 307 2.02 -14.28 24.76
C VAL A 307 1.10 -13.51 23.81
N THR A 308 -0.19 -13.84 23.80
CA THR A 308 -1.24 -13.20 23.00
C THR A 308 -1.24 -11.68 23.06
N ALA A 309 -0.79 -11.10 24.18
CA ALA A 309 -0.73 -9.65 24.35
C ALA A 309 0.43 -8.98 23.59
N ASP A 310 1.47 -9.74 23.24
CA ASP A 310 2.68 -9.30 22.56
C ASP A 310 2.78 -9.87 21.13
N ASP A 311 1.88 -10.78 20.74
CA ASP A 311 1.82 -11.43 19.43
C ASP A 311 0.96 -10.63 18.44
N CYS A 312 1.45 -10.47 17.21
CA CYS A 312 0.70 -9.86 16.13
C CYS A 312 -0.39 -10.75 15.53
N ASP A 313 -0.20 -12.07 15.54
CA ASP A 313 -1.21 -13.04 15.09
C ASP A 313 -1.08 -14.31 15.93
N ASP A 314 -1.85 -14.32 17.01
CA ASP A 314 -1.97 -15.40 18.01
C ASP A 314 -2.51 -16.73 17.44
N THR A 315 -2.56 -16.87 16.12
CA THR A 315 -2.92 -18.09 15.40
C THR A 315 -1.82 -18.60 14.46
N ASP A 316 -0.69 -17.89 14.38
CA ASP A 316 0.45 -18.20 13.51
C ASP A 316 1.78 -18.08 14.27
N SER A 317 2.32 -19.23 14.73
CA SER A 317 3.61 -19.36 15.44
C SER A 317 4.87 -18.84 14.70
N SER A 318 4.70 -18.24 13.52
CA SER A 318 5.74 -17.55 12.78
C SER A 318 5.52 -16.04 12.66
N SER A 319 4.50 -15.51 13.32
CA SER A 319 4.15 -14.11 13.40
C SER A 319 5.23 -13.29 14.10
N THR A 320 5.20 -11.98 13.86
CA THR A 320 6.05 -11.00 14.52
C THR A 320 5.51 -10.65 15.91
N THR A 321 6.36 -10.12 16.78
CA THR A 321 5.88 -9.53 18.04
C THR A 321 5.55 -8.06 17.85
N LEU A 322 4.67 -7.50 18.69
CA LEU A 322 4.39 -6.05 18.76
C LEU A 322 5.63 -5.19 18.98
N SER A 323 6.74 -5.78 19.45
CA SER A 323 8.01 -5.07 19.63
C SER A 323 8.85 -4.99 18.36
N GLU A 324 8.60 -5.90 17.42
CA GLU A 324 9.29 -6.02 16.14
C GLU A 324 8.44 -5.49 14.98
N ASP A 325 7.12 -5.43 15.14
CA ASP A 325 6.11 -4.97 14.19
C ASP A 325 4.97 -4.31 14.99
N GLY A 326 4.99 -2.98 15.10
CA GLY A 326 4.21 -2.25 16.11
C GLY A 326 2.70 -2.23 15.86
N ASP A 327 2.29 -2.39 14.61
CA ASP A 327 0.89 -2.38 14.19
C ASP A 327 0.44 -3.65 13.47
N CYS A 328 1.35 -4.63 13.34
CA CYS A 328 1.09 -5.98 12.86
C CYS A 328 0.68 -6.04 11.39
N ASP A 329 1.33 -5.24 10.54
CA ASP A 329 1.10 -5.24 9.09
C ASP A 329 2.09 -6.11 8.29
N GLY A 330 3.05 -6.73 8.99
CA GLY A 330 4.10 -7.57 8.43
C GLY A 330 5.36 -6.81 8.02
N ILE A 331 5.43 -5.50 8.27
CA ILE A 331 6.62 -4.68 8.10
C ILE A 331 7.22 -4.42 9.46
N VAL A 332 8.44 -4.95 9.67
CA VAL A 332 9.12 -4.73 10.93
C VAL A 332 9.31 -3.25 11.22
N THR A 333 9.20 -2.85 12.48
CA THR A 333 9.34 -1.48 13.00
C THR A 333 10.55 -0.71 12.47
N ALA A 334 11.64 -1.40 12.14
CA ALA A 334 12.82 -0.77 11.58
C ALA A 334 12.65 -0.29 10.12
N LEU A 335 11.67 -0.84 9.41
CA LEU A 335 11.32 -0.57 8.01
C LEU A 335 9.96 0.11 7.88
N ASP A 336 9.13 0.03 8.92
CA ASP A 336 7.83 0.68 8.97
C ASP A 336 7.96 2.19 9.21
N CYS A 337 7.14 2.93 8.50
CA CYS A 337 7.09 4.37 8.53
C CYS A 337 6.15 4.92 9.60
N ASP A 338 5.21 4.11 10.13
CA ASP A 338 4.38 4.42 11.30
C ASP A 338 3.86 3.15 12.00
N ASP A 339 4.59 2.72 13.03
CA ASP A 339 4.33 1.57 13.92
C ASP A 339 2.98 1.56 14.66
N ASN A 340 2.07 2.49 14.36
CA ASN A 340 0.75 2.55 14.98
C ASN A 340 -0.37 2.49 13.95
N ASN A 341 -0.06 2.28 12.68
CA ASN A 341 -1.03 2.32 11.59
C ASN A 341 -0.66 1.34 10.48
N ALA A 342 -1.25 0.15 10.52
CA ALA A 342 -1.00 -0.97 9.60
C ALA A 342 -1.26 -0.68 8.10
N ASN A 343 -1.68 0.53 7.75
CA ASN A 343 -1.82 0.97 6.37
C ASN A 343 -0.69 1.93 5.93
N ALA A 344 0.26 2.24 6.81
CA ALA A 344 1.29 3.27 6.67
C ALA A 344 2.61 2.76 6.08
N VAL A 345 2.53 1.80 5.17
CA VAL A 345 3.68 1.01 4.70
C VAL A 345 4.77 1.86 3.99
N VAL A 346 4.41 3.00 3.37
CA VAL A 346 5.35 3.88 2.66
C VAL A 346 4.83 5.32 2.56
N GLY A 347 5.73 6.31 2.50
CA GLY A 347 5.39 7.65 2.03
C GLY A 347 4.98 8.67 3.10
N THR A 348 5.31 8.46 4.37
CA THR A 348 5.03 9.45 5.45
C THR A 348 5.90 10.72 5.36
N GLY A 349 6.99 10.67 4.58
CA GLY A 349 7.93 11.77 4.36
C GLY A 349 8.87 12.07 5.53
N THR A 350 8.86 11.23 6.58
CA THR A 350 9.62 11.45 7.83
C THR A 350 11.11 11.09 7.71
N SER A 351 11.44 10.14 6.83
CA SER A 351 12.79 9.62 6.63
C SER A 351 13.02 9.26 5.15
N ALA A 352 14.28 9.00 4.75
CA ALA A 352 14.59 8.57 3.38
C ALA A 352 13.88 7.26 3.01
N GLY A 353 13.77 6.30 3.94
CA GLY A 353 13.03 5.05 3.72
C GLY A 353 11.52 5.24 3.62
N CYS A 354 11.02 6.38 4.09
CA CYS A 354 9.61 6.75 4.12
C CYS A 354 9.29 7.87 3.13
N ALA A 355 10.12 8.06 2.12
CA ALA A 355 9.99 9.17 1.19
C ALA A 355 8.71 9.07 0.35
N ALA A 356 7.95 10.17 0.26
CA ALA A 356 6.68 10.23 -0.48
C ALA A 356 6.86 10.71 -1.92
N ALA A 357 5.85 10.59 -2.78
CA ALA A 357 5.94 11.14 -4.14
C ALA A 357 5.87 12.68 -4.17
N SER A 358 5.06 13.28 -3.29
CA SER A 358 4.92 14.74 -3.17
C SER A 358 4.50 15.17 -1.76
N CYS A 359 4.58 16.47 -1.48
CA CYS A 359 4.02 17.04 -0.26
C CYS A 359 2.50 16.91 -0.16
N LEU A 360 1.80 16.83 -1.30
CA LEU A 360 0.35 16.65 -1.31
C LEU A 360 -0.01 15.23 -0.86
N ASP A 361 0.72 14.21 -1.33
CA ASP A 361 0.49 12.81 -0.90
C ASP A 361 0.65 12.68 0.62
N ILE A 362 1.74 13.23 1.18
CA ILE A 362 1.96 13.25 2.64
C ILE A 362 0.79 13.89 3.39
N LEU A 363 0.24 14.98 2.84
CA LEU A 363 -0.85 15.71 3.47
C LEU A 363 -2.17 14.94 3.39
N ASP A 364 -2.51 14.44 2.20
CA ASP A 364 -3.76 13.71 1.95
C ASP A 364 -3.79 12.38 2.70
N ASP A 365 -2.63 11.74 2.88
CA ASP A 365 -2.45 10.52 3.67
C ASP A 365 -2.42 10.79 5.19
N GLY A 366 -2.47 12.06 5.62
CA GLY A 366 -2.59 12.44 7.04
C GLY A 366 -1.26 12.50 7.81
N TYR A 367 -0.12 12.36 7.15
CA TYR A 367 1.22 12.36 7.77
C TYR A 367 1.87 13.74 7.88
N SER A 368 1.14 14.81 7.55
CA SER A 368 1.63 16.18 7.70
C SER A 368 1.94 16.52 9.17
N SER A 369 3.20 16.86 9.43
CA SER A 369 3.69 17.43 10.69
C SER A 369 3.76 18.97 10.68
N GLY A 370 3.16 19.61 9.66
CA GLY A 370 3.21 21.06 9.41
C GLY A 370 4.27 21.47 8.38
N ASP A 371 4.49 22.77 8.22
CA ASP A 371 5.46 23.31 7.25
C ASP A 371 6.91 22.91 7.61
N GLY A 372 7.68 22.44 6.62
CA GLY A 372 9.05 22.01 6.89
C GLY A 372 9.68 21.14 5.81
N ALA A 373 10.84 20.58 6.11
CA ALA A 373 11.52 19.65 5.21
C ALA A 373 10.92 18.24 5.34
N TYR A 374 10.58 17.63 4.21
CA TYR A 374 10.14 16.24 4.10
C TYR A 374 11.02 15.48 3.12
N TRP A 375 11.02 14.16 3.25
CA TRP A 375 11.64 13.24 2.31
C TRP A 375 10.66 12.89 1.19
N LEU A 376 11.11 13.08 -0.04
CA LEU A 376 10.38 12.75 -1.27
C LEU A 376 11.21 11.81 -2.14
N THR A 377 10.57 11.04 -3.00
CA THR A 377 11.22 10.08 -3.89
C THR A 377 10.78 10.27 -5.33
N HIS A 378 11.72 10.10 -6.25
CA HIS A 378 11.43 10.09 -7.69
C HIS A 378 12.43 9.21 -8.41
N ASP A 379 11.92 8.27 -9.21
CA ASP A 379 12.69 7.25 -9.92
C ASP A 379 13.66 6.47 -8.99
N GLY A 380 13.18 6.15 -7.78
CA GLY A 380 13.92 5.39 -6.76
C GLY A 380 15.08 6.15 -6.12
N VAL A 381 15.08 7.48 -6.20
CA VAL A 381 16.07 8.32 -5.52
C VAL A 381 15.38 9.27 -4.58
N ASP A 382 15.78 9.17 -3.31
CA ASP A 382 15.22 9.98 -2.24
C ASP A 382 15.95 11.32 -2.12
N TYR A 383 15.20 12.36 -1.85
CA TYR A 383 15.67 13.72 -1.71
C TYR A 383 14.80 14.50 -0.73
N GLN A 384 15.32 15.59 -0.17
CA GLN A 384 14.52 16.45 0.69
C GLN A 384 14.01 17.67 -0.09
N ALA A 385 12.75 18.03 0.16
CA ALA A 385 12.13 19.27 -0.29
C ALA A 385 11.36 19.92 0.86
N TYR A 386 11.22 21.24 0.81
CA TYR A 386 10.37 21.97 1.73
C TYR A 386 8.92 21.84 1.29
N CYS A 387 8.05 21.45 2.21
CA CYS A 387 6.61 21.40 2.05
C CYS A 387 5.96 22.58 2.80
N ASP A 388 5.14 23.37 2.10
CA ASP A 388 4.19 24.28 2.73
C ASP A 388 2.86 23.52 2.88
N MET A 389 2.58 23.09 4.11
CA MET A 389 1.42 22.29 4.51
C MET A 389 0.28 23.16 5.06
N THR A 390 0.39 24.48 4.94
CA THR A 390 -0.55 25.41 5.57
C THR A 390 -1.32 26.25 4.54
N THR A 391 -0.65 26.68 3.48
CA THR A 391 -1.19 27.67 2.55
C THR A 391 -2.26 27.07 1.66
N ASP A 392 -3.44 27.68 1.65
CA ASP A 392 -4.57 27.23 0.83
C ASP A 392 -4.87 25.73 1.01
N GLY A 393 -4.77 25.25 2.24
CA GLY A 393 -4.96 23.83 2.58
C GLY A 393 -3.68 23.00 2.62
N GLY A 394 -2.54 23.51 2.13
CA GLY A 394 -1.25 22.81 2.20
C GLY A 394 -0.95 21.93 0.97
N GLY A 395 0.07 21.08 1.09
CA GLY A 395 0.49 20.13 0.04
C GLY A 395 1.46 20.71 -0.99
N TRP A 396 1.98 21.91 -0.78
CA TRP A 396 2.84 22.59 -1.74
C TRP A 396 4.28 22.11 -1.65
N THR A 397 4.80 21.57 -2.76
CA THR A 397 6.19 21.11 -2.85
C THR A 397 7.10 22.21 -3.41
N LEU A 398 8.15 22.58 -2.68
CA LEU A 398 9.16 23.53 -3.15
C LEU A 398 9.92 22.93 -4.34
N VAL A 399 9.92 23.65 -5.45
CA VAL A 399 10.63 23.24 -6.68
C VAL A 399 11.97 23.94 -6.82
N GLY A 400 11.99 25.23 -6.51
CA GLY A 400 13.20 26.02 -6.57
C GLY A 400 13.02 27.40 -5.99
N LYS A 401 14.12 28.15 -5.99
CA LYS A 401 14.25 29.48 -5.41
C LYS A 401 15.18 30.31 -6.28
N VAL A 402 14.88 31.58 -6.38
CA VAL A 402 15.72 32.58 -7.05
C VAL A 402 16.09 33.67 -6.07
N GLU A 403 17.37 34.03 -6.03
CA GLU A 403 17.92 35.01 -5.09
C GLU A 403 17.66 36.46 -5.54
N ALA A 404 17.54 36.69 -6.85
CA ALA A 404 17.33 38.00 -7.46
C ALA A 404 18.45 39.03 -7.14
N LEU A 405 19.73 38.64 -7.22
CA LEU A 405 20.88 39.55 -7.05
C LEU A 405 21.29 40.24 -8.37
N GLU A 406 20.90 41.51 -8.52
CA GLU A 406 21.50 42.60 -9.32
C GLU A 406 21.89 42.40 -10.81
N HIS A 407 21.58 43.46 -11.56
CA HIS A 407 21.24 43.55 -12.98
C HIS A 407 22.39 43.61 -14.01
N ASN A 408 23.67 43.69 -13.63
CA ASN A 408 24.67 44.22 -14.58
C ASN A 408 25.13 43.22 -15.68
N ALA A 409 24.63 41.99 -15.68
CA ALA A 409 24.79 40.97 -16.72
C ALA A 409 23.57 40.03 -16.71
N ASP A 410 23.37 39.23 -17.78
CA ASP A 410 22.46 38.08 -17.71
C ASP A 410 22.77 37.29 -16.42
N SER A 411 21.75 36.98 -15.61
CA SER A 411 21.97 36.27 -14.34
C SER A 411 22.68 34.94 -14.56
N GLY A 412 22.40 34.30 -15.72
CA GLY A 412 22.96 33.02 -16.14
C GLY A 412 22.55 31.86 -15.24
N VAL A 413 21.63 32.09 -14.31
CA VAL A 413 21.20 31.14 -13.28
C VAL A 413 19.70 31.28 -13.11
N LEU A 414 18.94 30.25 -13.49
CA LEU A 414 17.47 30.20 -13.35
C LEU A 414 16.73 31.39 -13.98
N ASP A 415 17.32 31.98 -15.04
CA ASP A 415 16.65 32.96 -15.89
C ASP A 415 16.13 32.34 -17.19
N GLY A 416 15.50 33.15 -18.05
CA GLY A 416 15.02 32.71 -19.36
C GLY A 416 16.12 32.26 -20.33
N HIS A 417 17.41 32.45 -20.05
CA HIS A 417 18.48 31.98 -20.92
C HIS A 417 19.23 30.75 -20.36
N ASP A 418 18.90 30.32 -19.14
CA ASP A 418 19.51 29.17 -18.47
C ASP A 418 18.96 27.82 -18.97
N SER A 419 19.17 27.54 -20.25
CA SER A 419 18.83 26.24 -20.84
C SER A 419 19.56 25.07 -20.19
N GLU A 420 20.72 25.30 -19.57
CA GLU A 420 21.50 24.26 -18.90
C GLU A 420 20.74 23.69 -17.70
N ARG A 421 20.23 24.55 -16.82
CA ARG A 421 19.48 24.08 -15.64
C ARG A 421 18.08 23.63 -16.01
N TRP A 422 17.34 24.43 -16.78
CA TRP A 422 15.95 24.15 -17.08
C TRP A 422 15.74 22.92 -17.98
N LEU A 423 16.58 22.72 -19.01
CA LEU A 423 16.39 21.63 -19.99
C LEU A 423 17.22 20.38 -19.67
N ASN A 424 18.40 20.53 -19.06
CA ASN A 424 19.25 19.38 -18.70
C ASN A 424 19.06 18.91 -17.26
N LYS A 425 18.08 19.47 -16.52
CA LYS A 425 17.77 19.08 -15.13
C LYS A 425 18.98 19.23 -14.21
N ASN A 426 19.78 20.27 -14.43
CA ASN A 426 20.98 20.53 -13.64
C ASN A 426 20.60 21.24 -12.34
N TYR A 427 20.45 20.45 -11.26
CA TYR A 427 20.03 20.93 -9.94
C TYR A 427 21.05 21.84 -9.29
N LEU A 428 20.56 22.74 -8.43
CA LEU A 428 21.35 23.74 -7.73
C LEU A 428 20.83 23.92 -6.30
N GLY A 429 21.74 24.22 -5.38
CA GLY A 429 21.40 24.71 -4.04
C GLY A 429 20.62 23.71 -3.18
N ASN A 430 20.04 24.22 -2.09
CA ASN A 430 19.19 23.45 -1.19
C ASN A 430 17.72 23.88 -1.33
N ILE A 431 16.83 22.91 -1.53
CA ILE A 431 15.38 23.09 -1.54
C ILE A 431 14.66 22.49 -0.32
N SER A 432 15.38 22.06 0.71
CA SER A 432 14.78 21.60 1.97
C SER A 432 14.48 22.75 2.95
N GLY A 433 14.84 23.99 2.60
CA GLY A 433 14.52 25.18 3.38
C GLY A 433 14.36 26.45 2.55
N LEU A 434 13.93 27.52 3.22
CA LEU A 434 13.58 28.81 2.60
C LEU A 434 14.71 29.86 2.68
N SER A 435 15.98 29.44 2.67
CA SER A 435 17.10 30.38 2.53
C SER A 435 17.03 31.11 1.18
N SER A 436 17.50 32.35 1.12
CA SER A 436 17.43 33.20 -0.08
C SER A 436 18.35 32.79 -1.24
N GLU A 437 19.04 31.66 -1.18
CA GLU A 437 19.94 31.21 -2.25
C GLU A 437 19.20 30.73 -3.51
N ASN A 438 19.87 30.79 -4.65
CA ASN A 438 19.40 30.12 -5.86
C ASN A 438 19.37 28.60 -5.65
N ALA A 439 18.22 27.98 -5.94
CA ALA A 439 18.05 26.54 -5.85
C ALA A 439 17.08 26.02 -6.92
N LEU A 440 17.34 24.82 -7.40
CA LEU A 440 16.45 24.03 -8.26
C LEU A 440 16.65 22.58 -7.87
N GLY A 441 15.62 21.94 -7.35
CA GLY A 441 15.72 20.56 -6.88
C GLY A 441 15.02 19.57 -7.79
N ARG A 442 15.11 18.30 -7.42
CA ARG A 442 14.53 17.17 -8.17
C ARG A 442 13.00 17.25 -8.28
N SER A 443 12.34 17.92 -7.34
CA SER A 443 10.89 18.22 -7.41
C SER A 443 10.49 18.92 -8.72
N TYR A 444 11.42 19.61 -9.40
CA TYR A 444 11.20 20.23 -10.72
C TYR A 444 10.83 19.24 -11.81
N GLU A 445 11.39 18.03 -11.80
CA GLU A 445 11.04 16.96 -12.74
C GLU A 445 10.03 15.96 -12.17
N ALA A 446 9.92 15.90 -10.84
CA ALA A 446 9.28 14.78 -10.15
C ALA A 446 7.81 14.98 -9.82
N VAL A 447 7.40 16.21 -9.51
CA VAL A 447 6.09 16.46 -8.90
C VAL A 447 5.09 16.88 -9.97
N SER A 448 4.07 16.05 -10.16
CA SER A 448 2.89 16.40 -10.96
C SER A 448 2.08 17.48 -10.27
N PHE A 449 1.43 18.34 -11.03
CA PHE A 449 0.75 19.49 -10.45
C PHE A 449 -0.40 20.04 -11.29
N THR A 450 -1.31 20.71 -10.59
CA THR A 450 -2.34 21.57 -11.18
C THR A 450 -2.19 23.01 -10.72
N ASP A 451 -1.57 23.23 -9.57
CA ASP A 451 -1.44 24.53 -8.94
C ASP A 451 0.03 24.97 -8.90
N PHE A 452 0.26 26.28 -9.05
CA PHE A 452 1.60 26.88 -8.95
C PHE A 452 1.56 28.11 -8.04
N MET A 453 2.59 28.27 -7.23
CA MET A 453 2.71 29.39 -6.29
C MET A 453 4.09 30.03 -6.34
N LEU A 454 4.12 31.36 -6.31
CA LEU A 454 5.28 32.17 -5.95
C LEU A 454 5.15 32.64 -4.50
N MET A 455 6.25 32.61 -3.76
CA MET A 455 6.33 33.08 -2.37
C MET A 455 7.58 33.93 -2.18
N GLY A 456 7.45 35.09 -1.55
CA GLY A 456 8.58 35.91 -1.11
C GLY A 456 9.41 35.22 -0.03
N LEU A 457 10.73 35.39 -0.08
CA LEU A 457 11.64 34.84 0.93
C LEU A 457 12.04 35.85 2.01
N SER A 458 11.82 37.15 1.81
CA SER A 458 11.99 38.16 2.87
C SER A 458 10.72 38.30 3.72
N ASP A 459 9.55 38.18 3.10
CA ASP A 459 8.26 38.03 3.75
C ASP A 459 7.48 36.88 3.11
N THR A 460 7.33 35.78 3.85
CA THR A 460 6.63 34.60 3.35
C THR A 460 5.12 34.81 3.25
N ASN A 461 4.56 35.94 3.69
CA ASN A 461 3.15 36.27 3.45
C ASN A 461 2.89 36.79 2.03
N ASP A 462 3.94 37.24 1.34
CA ASP A 462 3.87 37.77 -0.01
C ASP A 462 3.79 36.61 -1.01
N LYS A 463 2.57 36.14 -1.27
CA LYS A 463 2.30 34.98 -2.13
C LYS A 463 1.44 35.36 -3.34
N LEU A 464 1.60 34.57 -4.40
CA LEU A 464 0.71 34.56 -5.58
C LEU A 464 0.57 33.12 -6.05
N ALA A 465 -0.64 32.57 -6.06
CA ALA A 465 -0.88 31.21 -6.55
C ALA A 465 -2.07 31.15 -7.51
N TRP A 466 -1.96 30.30 -8.53
CA TRP A 466 -3.01 30.08 -9.54
C TRP A 466 -3.17 28.60 -9.86
N ARG A 467 -4.36 28.24 -10.34
CA ARG A 467 -4.73 26.89 -10.75
C ARG A 467 -4.81 26.77 -12.26
N MET A 468 -4.26 25.69 -12.77
CA MET A 468 -4.33 25.33 -14.18
C MET A 468 -5.50 24.36 -14.40
N GLY A 469 -6.26 24.56 -15.47
CA GLY A 469 -7.41 23.70 -15.81
C GLY A 469 -7.04 22.30 -16.31
N GLN A 470 -5.79 21.86 -16.09
CA GLN A 470 -5.26 20.56 -16.50
C GLN A 470 -4.10 20.16 -15.57
N ASN A 471 -3.84 18.86 -15.49
CA ASN A 471 -2.70 18.30 -14.79
C ASN A 471 -1.45 18.30 -15.68
N PHE A 472 -0.29 18.61 -15.10
CA PHE A 472 1.01 18.51 -15.74
C PHE A 472 1.86 17.46 -15.04
N ASP A 473 2.64 16.71 -15.81
CA ASP A 473 3.53 15.67 -15.24
C ASP A 473 4.60 16.28 -14.31
N SER A 474 5.12 17.47 -14.64
CA SER A 474 6.03 18.27 -13.80
C SER A 474 6.30 19.65 -14.40
N LEU A 475 6.94 20.56 -13.65
CA LEU A 475 7.33 21.87 -14.21
C LEU A 475 8.34 21.72 -15.36
N TYR A 476 9.21 20.72 -15.30
CA TYR A 476 10.09 20.35 -16.41
C TYR A 476 9.30 20.02 -17.68
N SER A 477 8.22 19.23 -17.57
CA SER A 477 7.42 18.85 -18.74
C SER A 477 6.70 20.04 -19.38
N VAL A 478 6.49 21.12 -18.63
CA VAL A 478 5.96 22.38 -19.15
C VAL A 478 7.06 23.23 -19.80
N PHE A 479 8.14 23.51 -19.08
CA PHE A 479 9.19 24.44 -19.52
C PHE A 479 10.02 23.90 -20.69
N SER A 480 10.04 22.58 -20.88
CA SER A 480 10.68 21.90 -22.01
C SER A 480 9.82 21.86 -23.29
N THR A 481 8.70 22.59 -23.33
CA THR A 481 7.84 22.71 -24.53
C THR A 481 7.80 24.14 -25.04
N SER A 482 7.27 24.34 -26.25
CA SER A 482 6.98 25.67 -26.80
C SER A 482 5.52 26.09 -26.63
N THR A 483 4.72 25.29 -25.92
CA THR A 483 3.29 25.53 -25.74
C THR A 483 3.07 26.56 -24.64
N THR A 484 2.32 27.61 -24.97
CA THR A 484 1.83 28.58 -23.99
C THR A 484 0.60 28.01 -23.30
N TYR A 485 0.60 28.06 -21.96
CA TYR A 485 -0.53 27.67 -21.13
C TYR A 485 -1.04 28.87 -20.37
N LYS A 486 -2.37 29.04 -20.30
CA LYS A 486 -3.00 30.18 -19.64
C LYS A 486 -4.19 29.76 -18.79
N THR A 487 -4.40 30.48 -17.72
CA THR A 487 -5.55 30.38 -16.83
C THR A 487 -5.95 31.77 -16.35
N THR A 488 -7.19 31.89 -15.88
CA THR A 488 -7.66 33.07 -15.12
C THR A 488 -7.98 32.71 -13.66
N ASP A 489 -7.76 31.44 -13.29
CA ASP A 489 -8.13 30.88 -12.00
C ASP A 489 -7.06 31.20 -10.95
N LEU A 490 -7.33 32.25 -10.16
CA LEU A 490 -6.46 32.72 -9.09
C LEU A 490 -6.88 32.02 -7.79
N LEU A 491 -5.93 31.34 -7.13
CA LEU A 491 -6.16 30.71 -5.84
C LEU A 491 -6.02 31.72 -4.70
N LEU A 492 -4.89 32.42 -4.66
CA LEU A 492 -4.60 33.39 -3.61
C LEU A 492 -3.58 34.44 -4.03
N GLY A 493 -3.57 35.53 -3.26
CA GLY A 493 -2.55 36.56 -3.35
C GLY A 493 -2.79 37.58 -4.45
N ASP A 494 -1.81 38.46 -4.62
CA ASP A 494 -1.81 39.49 -5.63
C ASP A 494 -0.38 39.72 -6.12
N PHE A 495 -0.18 39.70 -7.44
CA PHE A 495 1.11 40.02 -8.04
C PHE A 495 1.59 41.43 -7.65
N THR A 496 0.70 42.35 -7.23
CA THR A 496 1.11 43.68 -6.75
C THR A 496 1.76 43.67 -5.37
N THR A 497 1.52 42.62 -4.57
CA THR A 497 1.99 42.47 -3.19
C THR A 497 3.07 41.41 -3.04
N LEU A 498 3.64 40.89 -4.13
CA LEU A 498 4.86 40.07 -4.05
C LEU A 498 6.02 40.83 -3.40
N ASP A 499 7.09 40.12 -3.01
CA ASP A 499 8.18 40.70 -2.21
C ASP A 499 9.08 41.64 -3.04
N TRP A 500 8.70 42.91 -3.10
CA TRP A 500 9.36 43.95 -3.89
C TRP A 500 10.44 44.73 -3.12
N LYS A 501 11.56 45.04 -3.78
CA LYS A 501 12.60 45.91 -3.22
C LYS A 501 12.11 47.37 -3.10
N SER A 502 11.90 47.83 -1.86
CA SER A 502 11.35 49.16 -1.53
C SER A 502 12.19 50.38 -1.94
N SER A 503 13.49 50.22 -2.20
CA SER A 503 14.39 51.30 -2.65
C SER A 503 14.37 51.54 -4.16
N CYS A 504 13.59 50.74 -4.87
CA CYS A 504 13.45 50.73 -6.32
C CYS A 504 12.09 51.38 -6.59
N GLY A 505 12.06 52.45 -7.39
CA GLY A 505 10.85 53.26 -7.51
C GLY A 505 9.67 52.43 -8.03
N THR A 506 8.49 52.61 -7.46
CA THR A 506 7.25 51.94 -7.91
C THR A 506 6.92 52.31 -9.35
N GLY A 507 7.21 51.43 -10.29
CA GLY A 507 6.75 51.57 -11.67
C GLY A 507 5.23 51.52 -11.71
N SER A 508 4.60 52.09 -12.74
CA SER A 508 3.21 51.75 -13.05
C SER A 508 3.18 50.31 -13.59
N GLY A 509 3.19 49.33 -12.69
CA GLY A 509 2.72 47.97 -12.97
C GLY A 509 1.30 48.01 -13.56
N PRO A 510 0.74 46.87 -14.01
CA PRO A 510 -0.62 46.76 -14.55
C PRO A 510 -1.61 47.71 -13.84
N ASN A 511 -1.86 48.89 -14.41
CA ASN A 511 -2.66 49.92 -13.78
C ASN A 511 -4.13 49.48 -13.76
N SER A 512 -4.79 49.58 -12.59
CA SER A 512 -6.25 49.55 -12.32
C SER A 512 -7.14 48.42 -12.89
N THR A 513 -6.66 47.54 -13.77
CA THR A 513 -7.46 46.45 -14.37
C THR A 513 -6.85 45.05 -14.20
N GLY A 514 -5.78 44.90 -13.40
CA GLY A 514 -5.17 43.61 -13.08
C GLY A 514 -4.53 42.86 -14.25
N PRO A 515 -3.94 41.67 -14.02
CA PRO A 515 -3.67 40.68 -15.06
C PRO A 515 -4.99 40.09 -15.55
N HIS A 516 -5.05 39.74 -16.83
CA HIS A 516 -6.17 38.98 -17.40
C HIS A 516 -5.89 37.48 -17.38
N PHE A 517 -4.63 37.06 -17.24
CA PHE A 517 -4.25 35.65 -17.17
C PHE A 517 -2.96 35.41 -16.36
N TYR A 518 -2.77 34.16 -15.98
CA TYR A 518 -1.57 33.54 -15.40
C TYR A 518 -1.20 32.31 -16.23
N GLY A 519 0.02 31.78 -16.08
CA GLY A 519 0.39 30.50 -16.69
C GLY A 519 1.85 30.40 -17.08
N PHE A 520 2.13 29.64 -18.14
CA PHE A 520 3.47 29.17 -18.49
C PHE A 520 3.86 29.38 -19.95
N ASN A 521 5.17 29.51 -20.20
CA ASN A 521 5.76 29.82 -21.51
C ASN A 521 5.03 30.96 -22.22
N ILE A 522 4.79 32.06 -21.51
CA ILE A 522 4.01 33.20 -21.98
C ILE A 522 4.89 34.05 -22.90
N TYR A 523 4.40 34.32 -24.11
CA TYR A 523 5.12 34.99 -25.19
C TYR A 523 5.07 36.53 -25.15
N ALA A 524 5.85 37.15 -26.06
CA ALA A 524 6.09 38.58 -26.17
C ALA A 524 5.13 39.33 -27.11
N ASP A 525 5.17 40.67 -27.07
CA ASP A 525 4.30 41.60 -27.83
C ASP A 525 4.40 41.55 -29.39
N SER A 526 4.73 40.42 -29.99
CA SER A 526 4.49 40.27 -31.42
C SER A 526 4.18 38.84 -31.82
N ALA A 527 3.32 38.73 -32.83
CA ALA A 527 2.64 37.50 -33.22
C ALA A 527 3.54 36.40 -33.81
N ASP A 528 4.85 36.64 -33.95
CA ASP A 528 5.81 35.76 -34.61
C ASP A 528 6.92 35.23 -33.66
N GLU A 529 6.74 35.32 -32.34
CA GLU A 529 7.84 35.19 -31.36
C GLU A 529 7.54 34.18 -30.25
N SER A 530 8.59 33.47 -29.78
CA SER A 530 8.47 32.35 -28.83
C SER A 530 8.80 32.74 -27.39
N GLY A 531 7.86 32.49 -26.47
CA GLY A 531 8.05 32.64 -25.01
C GLY A 531 8.60 31.39 -24.32
N SER A 532 9.41 30.58 -25.01
CA SER A 532 9.88 29.28 -24.54
C SER A 532 11.39 29.13 -24.69
N LEU A 533 12.01 28.46 -23.71
CA LEU A 533 13.42 28.08 -23.72
C LEU A 533 13.82 27.28 -24.97
N VAL A 534 12.94 26.43 -25.49
CA VAL A 534 13.25 25.45 -26.54
C VAL A 534 13.48 26.10 -27.90
N ASN A 535 12.70 27.13 -28.21
CA ASN A 535 12.81 27.86 -29.47
C ASN A 535 13.75 29.09 -29.35
N GLY A 536 14.34 29.27 -28.16
CA GLY A 536 14.95 30.52 -27.75
C GLY A 536 13.89 31.61 -27.55
N PHE A 537 14.19 32.56 -26.67
CA PHE A 537 13.45 33.81 -26.62
C PHE A 537 13.81 34.62 -27.88
N SER A 538 13.08 34.39 -28.97
CA SER A 538 13.41 34.93 -30.29
C SER A 538 12.41 35.99 -30.70
N GLY A 539 12.92 37.23 -30.83
CA GLY A 539 12.13 38.41 -31.10
C GLY A 539 11.24 38.80 -29.91
N GLY A 540 11.04 40.10 -29.73
CA GLY A 540 10.01 40.61 -28.84
C GLY A 540 10.52 41.36 -27.63
N TRP A 541 9.60 42.04 -26.95
CA TRP A 541 9.95 42.92 -25.85
C TRP A 541 10.13 42.18 -24.52
N CYS A 542 9.28 41.20 -24.19
CA CYS A 542 9.34 40.42 -22.93
C CYS A 542 8.60 39.07 -23.00
N ALA A 543 9.09 38.04 -22.32
CA ALA A 543 8.42 36.75 -22.13
C ALA A 543 8.76 36.15 -20.75
N ALA A 544 8.03 35.12 -20.28
CA ALA A 544 8.27 34.48 -18.98
C ALA A 544 7.93 32.97 -18.98
N LEU A 545 8.66 32.19 -18.20
CA LEU A 545 8.43 30.75 -18.04
C LEU A 545 7.20 30.45 -17.18
N ALA A 546 7.04 31.17 -16.06
CA ALA A 546 5.84 31.15 -15.25
C ALA A 546 5.51 32.59 -14.84
N GLY A 547 4.29 33.06 -15.09
CA GLY A 547 3.99 34.47 -14.84
C GLY A 547 2.55 34.88 -15.12
N TRP A 548 2.34 36.18 -15.17
CA TRP A 548 1.04 36.81 -15.38
C TRP A 548 1.08 37.79 -16.55
N GLY A 549 -0.08 38.13 -17.10
CA GLY A 549 -0.15 38.98 -18.29
C GLY A 549 -1.53 39.58 -18.58
N ARG A 550 -1.63 40.30 -19.71
CA ARG A 550 -2.89 40.85 -20.24
C ARG A 550 -3.10 40.45 -21.68
N ASP A 551 -4.34 40.14 -22.03
CA ASP A 551 -4.74 40.00 -23.43
C ASP A 551 -4.99 41.38 -24.03
N ASN A 552 -4.25 41.76 -25.07
CA ASN A 552 -4.55 42.92 -25.90
C ASN A 552 -5.36 42.46 -27.12
N SER A 553 -6.12 43.36 -27.75
CA SER A 553 -7.00 43.05 -28.89
C SER A 553 -6.32 42.47 -30.16
N SER A 554 -5.00 42.23 -30.14
CA SER A 554 -4.15 41.78 -31.25
C SER A 554 -2.87 41.01 -30.85
N SER A 555 -2.42 41.05 -29.59
CA SER A 555 -1.28 40.29 -29.04
C SER A 555 -1.42 40.14 -27.51
N ASP A 556 -0.93 39.03 -26.95
CA ASP A 556 -0.90 38.87 -25.49
C ASP A 556 0.40 39.45 -24.92
N TYR A 557 0.33 40.06 -23.74
CA TYR A 557 1.48 40.64 -23.05
C TYR A 557 1.77 39.92 -21.75
N THR A 558 3.03 39.52 -21.52
CA THR A 558 3.50 39.24 -20.15
C THR A 558 3.65 40.54 -19.35
N GLY A 559 3.18 40.52 -18.10
CA GLY A 559 3.32 41.59 -17.11
C GLY A 559 4.44 41.32 -16.11
N GLY A 560 5.04 40.14 -16.14
CA GLY A 560 6.09 39.70 -15.23
C GLY A 560 6.01 38.22 -14.87
N GLY A 561 7.07 37.71 -14.24
CA GLY A 561 7.16 36.31 -13.82
C GLY A 561 8.57 35.78 -13.68
N LEU A 562 8.67 34.49 -13.34
CA LEU A 562 9.87 33.68 -13.24
C LEU A 562 10.45 33.38 -14.63
N GLY A 563 11.79 33.36 -14.72
CA GLY A 563 12.52 33.05 -15.95
C GLY A 563 12.22 34.03 -17.07
N ALA A 564 12.10 35.32 -16.74
CA ALA A 564 11.74 36.33 -17.72
C ALA A 564 12.89 36.60 -18.70
N SER A 565 12.56 36.86 -19.97
CA SER A 565 13.51 37.37 -20.97
C SER A 565 12.94 38.62 -21.60
N CYS A 566 13.65 39.75 -21.51
CA CYS A 566 13.20 41.03 -22.02
C CYS A 566 14.32 41.74 -22.78
N GLN A 567 14.02 42.26 -23.98
CA GLN A 567 14.98 42.96 -24.85
C GLN A 567 16.29 42.19 -25.09
N GLY A 568 16.21 40.85 -25.14
CA GLY A 568 17.36 39.96 -25.31
C GLY A 568 18.23 39.78 -24.05
N ARG A 569 17.72 40.12 -22.86
CA ARG A 569 18.37 39.89 -21.56
C ARG A 569 17.55 38.91 -20.72
N GLY A 570 18.24 37.99 -20.04
CA GLY A 570 17.64 37.05 -19.10
C GLY A 570 17.54 37.61 -17.68
N HIS A 571 16.40 37.38 -17.04
CA HIS A 571 16.13 37.72 -15.64
C HIS A 571 15.56 36.52 -14.89
N GLN A 572 15.95 36.37 -13.62
CA GLN A 572 15.39 35.35 -12.76
C GLN A 572 13.91 35.64 -12.51
N MET A 573 13.57 36.89 -12.19
CA MET A 573 12.20 37.38 -12.24
C MET A 573 12.10 38.83 -12.78
N GLY A 574 11.00 39.15 -13.45
CA GLY A 574 10.74 40.50 -13.98
C GLY A 574 9.34 41.03 -13.68
N ARG A 575 9.20 42.35 -13.53
CA ARG A 575 7.92 43.08 -13.49
C ARG A 575 7.96 44.10 -14.63
N HIS A 576 6.83 44.31 -15.33
CA HIS A 576 6.53 45.42 -16.27
C HIS A 576 6.40 45.03 -17.75
N TYR A 577 5.50 45.72 -18.46
CA TYR A 577 5.22 45.58 -19.91
C TYR A 577 6.41 45.86 -20.84
N TRP A 578 7.38 46.64 -20.35
CA TRP A 578 8.51 47.12 -21.15
C TRP A 578 9.88 46.62 -20.64
N GLY A 579 9.86 45.69 -19.67
CA GLY A 579 10.99 44.89 -19.20
C GLY A 579 12.00 45.62 -18.32
N TYR A 580 12.04 45.30 -17.03
CA TYR A 580 13.19 45.56 -16.16
C TYR A 580 13.29 44.44 -15.08
N GLY A 581 14.50 43.91 -14.86
CA GLY A 581 14.78 42.70 -14.06
C GLY A 581 15.41 42.92 -12.68
N ASP A 582 16.24 41.97 -12.23
CA ASP A 582 16.66 41.67 -10.85
C ASP A 582 17.47 42.74 -10.05
N GLY A 583 17.50 44.03 -10.43
CA GLY A 583 18.30 45.05 -9.73
C GLY A 583 17.83 46.51 -9.78
N CYS A 584 18.47 47.35 -8.96
CA CYS A 584 18.07 48.75 -8.73
C CYS A 584 19.24 49.74 -8.79
N THR A 585 19.67 50.13 -10.00
CA THR A 585 20.61 51.25 -10.14
C THR A 585 20.21 52.23 -11.25
N LEU A 586 20.06 53.50 -10.86
CA LEU A 586 19.56 54.64 -11.63
C LEU A 586 20.51 55.13 -12.75
N SER A 587 21.78 54.71 -12.75
CA SER A 587 22.83 55.37 -13.55
C SER A 587 22.85 54.99 -15.03
N GLU A 588 22.22 53.90 -15.44
CA GLU A 588 22.31 53.39 -16.82
C GLU A 588 21.14 53.81 -17.73
N TRP A 589 20.12 54.51 -17.24
CA TRP A 589 18.99 54.93 -18.08
C TRP A 589 18.45 56.30 -17.68
N GLN A 590 18.98 57.35 -18.33
CA GLN A 590 18.85 58.77 -17.99
C GLN A 590 17.47 59.42 -18.24
N ASN A 591 16.35 58.69 -18.23
CA ASN A 591 15.04 59.26 -18.59
C ASN A 591 13.87 58.86 -17.65
N GLY A 592 14.09 58.91 -16.33
CA GLY A 592 13.02 59.20 -15.37
C GLY A 592 11.89 58.16 -15.20
N GLY A 593 12.16 56.87 -15.41
CA GLY A 593 11.24 55.79 -15.01
C GLY A 593 11.46 55.36 -13.56
N SER A 594 10.39 54.97 -12.87
CA SER A 594 10.44 54.20 -11.62
C SER A 594 10.63 52.72 -11.97
N TYR A 595 11.58 52.02 -11.33
CA TYR A 595 11.95 50.64 -11.65
C TYR A 595 11.85 49.76 -10.41
N ASP A 596 11.19 48.59 -10.52
CA ASP A 596 11.02 47.62 -9.43
C ASP A 596 11.81 46.34 -9.72
N SER A 597 12.50 45.81 -8.72
CA SER A 597 13.12 44.49 -8.72
C SER A 597 12.54 43.69 -7.55
N PHE A 598 12.46 42.37 -7.71
CA PHE A 598 12.06 41.48 -6.63
C PHE A 598 13.21 41.25 -5.65
N ASN A 599 12.84 40.95 -4.41
CA ASN A 599 13.70 40.18 -3.51
C ASN A 599 13.69 38.70 -3.92
N ALA A 600 14.36 37.85 -3.14
CA ALA A 600 14.39 36.42 -3.41
C ALA A 600 12.98 35.80 -3.31
N HIS A 601 12.66 34.86 -4.19
CA HIS A 601 11.38 34.15 -4.22
C HIS A 601 11.56 32.66 -4.34
N ALA A 602 10.69 31.91 -3.68
CA ALA A 602 10.49 30.48 -3.85
C ALA A 602 9.32 30.23 -4.80
N PHE A 603 9.37 29.11 -5.51
CA PHE A 603 8.27 28.65 -6.36
C PHE A 603 7.93 27.19 -6.10
N PHE A 604 6.63 26.95 -5.98
CA PHE A 604 6.05 25.70 -5.51
C PHE A 604 5.03 25.16 -6.51
N VAL A 605 4.79 23.86 -6.42
CA VAL A 605 3.74 23.17 -7.16
C VAL A 605 2.91 22.28 -6.23
N ARG A 606 1.66 22.04 -6.61
CA ARG A 606 0.75 21.12 -5.93
C ARG A 606 -0.21 20.47 -6.91
#